data_AF-A0A518BLI4-F1
#
_entry.id   AF-A0A518BLI4-F1
#
_cell.length_a   1.000
_cell.length_b   1.000
_cell.length_c   1.000
_cell.angle_alpha   90.00
_cell.angle_beta   90.00
_cell.angle_gamma   90.00
#
_symmetry.space_group_name_H-M   'P 1'
#
loop_
_entity.id
_entity.type
_entity.pdbx_description
1 polymer ?
#
loop_
_entity_poly.entity_id
_entity_poly.type
_entity_poly.pdbx_seq_one_letter_code
_entity_poly.pdbx_strand_id
1 'polypeptide(L)'
;MDAMQKIESLERRLAELERGRRRGRAMAAAGAAAAVALLVVSFTRQDSTPAAQEEVVEGLPNDELILRDSEGRKRVWLGVLGSGECGLGLYDESETARAEFFVGTKGEARMLITDRLGTPRAFIGVAEDGLPLLRFANGKAQAVLEAGLMADGSTRLRVKDPGDGGSADLRVLEDGRPGLELTGDDGRTRVSLGVSSQGVPGLRLKGNDGRTVFERP
;
A
#
# COMPACT_ATOMS: atom_id res chain seq x y z
N MET A 1 54.51 -20.46 12.89
CA MET A 1 53.10 -20.91 12.72
C MET A 1 52.80 -20.84 11.25
N ASP A 2 52.65 -22.01 10.64
CA ASP A 2 52.62 -22.19 9.20
C ASP A 2 51.31 -21.67 8.58
N ALA A 3 51.40 -20.95 7.47
CA ALA A 3 50.24 -20.38 6.78
C ALA A 3 49.27 -21.47 6.32
N MET A 4 49.80 -22.66 6.01
CA MET A 4 49.03 -23.83 5.61
C MET A 4 48.14 -24.34 6.76
N GLN A 5 48.68 -24.43 7.97
CA GLN A 5 47.93 -24.86 9.16
C GLN A 5 46.78 -23.91 9.50
N LYS A 6 46.94 -22.61 9.21
CA LYS A 6 45.91 -21.60 9.47
C LYS A 6 44.76 -21.71 8.47
N ILE A 7 45.05 -21.97 7.20
CA ILE A 7 44.04 -22.19 6.15
C ILE A 7 43.23 -23.45 6.45
N GLU A 8 43.87 -24.57 6.77
CA GLU A 8 43.17 -25.81 7.15
C GLU A 8 42.27 -25.63 8.39
N SER A 9 42.72 -24.83 9.36
CA SER A 9 41.92 -24.53 10.56
C SER A 9 40.68 -23.68 10.24
N LEU A 10 40.78 -22.77 9.28
CA LEU A 10 39.70 -21.90 8.85
C LEU A 10 38.69 -22.67 8.00
N GLU A 11 39.14 -23.55 7.11
CA GLU A 11 38.28 -24.42 6.32
C GLU A 11 37.49 -25.37 7.21
N ARG A 12 38.11 -25.94 8.24
CA ARG A 12 37.40 -26.76 9.25
C ARG A 12 36.34 -25.95 9.99
N ARG A 13 36.67 -24.74 10.45
CA ARG A 13 35.73 -23.85 11.16
C ARG A 13 34.57 -23.40 10.27
N LEU A 14 34.84 -23.10 8.99
CA LEU A 14 33.81 -22.72 8.03
C LEU A 14 32.86 -23.90 7.76
N ALA A 15 33.40 -25.10 7.55
CA ALA A 15 32.60 -26.31 7.35
C ALA A 15 31.75 -26.66 8.57
N GLU A 16 32.24 -26.40 9.79
CA GLU A 16 31.47 -26.56 11.03
C GLU A 16 30.35 -25.52 11.15
N LEU A 17 30.62 -24.25 10.82
CA LEU A 17 29.63 -23.17 10.85
C LEU A 17 28.54 -23.37 9.78
N GLU A 18 28.90 -23.81 8.58
CA GLU A 18 27.94 -24.11 7.50
C GLU A 18 27.04 -25.30 7.85
N ARG A 19 27.59 -26.35 8.48
CA ARG A 19 26.81 -27.47 9.02
C ARG A 19 25.85 -27.01 10.13
N GLY A 20 26.30 -26.13 11.02
CA GLY A 20 25.48 -25.52 12.06
C GLY A 20 24.34 -24.66 11.50
N ARG A 21 24.63 -23.80 10.52
CA ARG A 21 23.64 -22.92 9.87
C ARG A 21 22.62 -23.71 9.05
N ARG A 22 23.02 -24.80 8.40
CA ARG A 22 22.10 -25.68 7.65
C ARG A 22 21.15 -26.43 8.59
N ARG A 23 21.63 -26.88 9.76
CA ARG A 23 20.79 -27.47 10.82
C ARG A 23 19.85 -26.45 11.45
N GLY A 24 20.31 -25.22 11.72
CA GLY A 24 19.49 -24.13 12.24
C GLY A 24 18.35 -23.73 11.28
N ARG A 25 18.64 -23.65 9.98
CA ARG A 25 17.62 -23.40 8.94
C ARG A 25 16.63 -24.55 8.79
N ALA A 26 17.08 -25.80 8.87
CA ALA A 26 16.19 -26.96 8.83
C ALA A 26 15.26 -27.02 10.07
N MET A 27 15.78 -26.70 11.25
CA MET A 27 14.99 -26.63 12.50
C MET A 27 13.96 -25.48 12.46
N ALA A 28 14.33 -24.31 11.96
CA ALA A 28 13.41 -23.18 11.80
C ALA A 28 12.31 -23.46 10.75
N ALA A 29 12.68 -24.10 9.63
CA ALA A 29 11.72 -24.53 8.62
C ALA A 29 10.79 -25.64 9.13
N ALA A 30 11.31 -26.59 9.91
CA ALA A 30 10.50 -27.63 10.56
C ALA A 30 9.54 -27.05 11.61
N GLY A 31 9.97 -26.04 12.37
CA GLY A 31 9.11 -25.32 13.32
C GLY A 31 7.98 -24.54 12.63
N ALA A 32 8.28 -23.84 11.54
CA ALA A 32 7.27 -23.15 10.73
C ALA A 32 6.29 -24.13 10.06
N ALA A 33 6.79 -25.25 9.52
CA ALA A 33 5.95 -26.29 8.94
C ALA A 33 5.08 -26.99 9.99
N ALA A 34 5.59 -27.20 11.22
CA ALA A 34 4.80 -27.75 12.32
C ALA A 34 3.71 -26.78 12.80
N ALA A 35 3.97 -25.47 12.84
CA ALA A 35 2.97 -24.46 13.17
C ALA A 35 1.86 -24.37 12.10
N VAL A 36 2.23 -24.45 10.81
CA VAL A 36 1.27 -24.50 9.70
C VAL A 36 0.50 -25.81 9.68
N ALA A 37 1.16 -26.95 9.96
CA ALA A 37 0.50 -28.24 10.07
C ALA A 37 -0.44 -28.31 11.28
N LEU A 38 -0.11 -27.68 12.42
CA LEU A 38 -1.02 -27.58 13.56
C LEU A 38 -2.22 -26.69 13.25
N LEU A 39 -2.04 -25.61 12.48
CA LEU A 39 -3.14 -24.80 11.96
C LEU A 39 -4.03 -25.62 11.00
N VAL A 40 -3.45 -26.37 10.07
CA VAL A 40 -4.19 -27.19 9.09
C VAL A 40 -4.86 -28.42 9.71
N VAL A 41 -4.26 -29.06 10.71
CA VAL A 41 -4.89 -30.17 11.46
C VAL A 41 -6.05 -29.65 12.33
N SER A 42 -5.99 -28.40 12.79
CA SER A 42 -7.13 -27.73 13.43
C SER A 42 -8.28 -27.43 12.45
N PHE A 43 -7.99 -27.33 11.14
CA PHE A 43 -9.00 -27.16 10.08
C PHE A 43 -9.51 -28.47 9.45
N THR A 44 -8.84 -29.61 9.68
CA THR A 44 -9.16 -30.88 8.97
C THR A 44 -9.61 -32.02 9.88
N ARG A 45 -9.62 -31.82 11.20
CA ARG A 45 -10.05 -32.83 12.18
C ARG A 45 -11.31 -32.41 12.91
N GLN A 46 -12.38 -32.16 12.17
CA GLN A 46 -13.71 -32.16 12.76
C GLN A 46 -14.75 -32.65 11.76
N ASP A 47 -14.71 -33.96 11.50
CA ASP A 47 -15.88 -34.68 11.01
C ASP A 47 -16.12 -35.92 11.87
N SER A 48 -17.37 -36.05 12.29
CA SER A 48 -18.01 -37.21 12.95
C SER A 48 -17.97 -37.26 14.49
N THR A 49 -18.70 -36.36 15.14
CA THR A 49 -19.44 -36.66 16.39
C THR A 49 -20.84 -36.02 16.34
N PRO A 50 -21.87 -36.70 16.88
CA PRO A 50 -23.24 -36.63 16.39
C PRO A 50 -23.93 -35.32 16.80
N ALA A 51 -24.55 -34.65 15.83
CA ALA A 51 -25.59 -33.61 15.97
C ALA A 51 -25.61 -32.87 17.32
N ALA A 52 -24.47 -32.30 17.71
CA ALA A 52 -24.45 -31.19 18.63
C ALA A 52 -24.81 -30.00 17.76
N GLN A 53 -25.94 -29.35 18.10
CA GLN A 53 -26.41 -28.13 17.48
C GLN A 53 -25.20 -27.24 17.20
N GLU A 54 -25.00 -26.86 15.94
CA GLU A 54 -24.11 -25.75 15.61
C GLU A 54 -24.61 -24.57 16.45
N GLU A 55 -23.94 -24.28 17.54
CA GLU A 55 -23.90 -22.94 18.09
C GLU A 55 -23.16 -22.12 17.01
N VAL A 56 -23.90 -21.76 15.95
CA VAL A 56 -23.76 -20.42 15.41
C VAL A 56 -23.79 -19.55 16.64
N VAL A 57 -22.67 -18.90 16.96
CA VAL A 57 -22.68 -17.80 17.93
C VAL A 57 -23.51 -16.72 17.26
N GLU A 58 -24.81 -16.87 17.39
CA GLU A 58 -25.86 -16.00 16.94
C GLU A 58 -25.71 -14.74 17.80
N GLY A 59 -25.00 -13.76 17.23
CA GLY A 59 -24.79 -12.46 17.84
C GLY A 59 -23.65 -12.41 18.85
N LEU A 60 -22.51 -11.84 18.43
CA LEU A 60 -22.13 -10.63 19.16
C LEU A 60 -23.35 -9.69 19.03
N PRO A 61 -23.94 -9.17 20.12
CA PRO A 61 -25.18 -8.38 20.05
C PRO A 61 -25.06 -7.08 19.24
N ASN A 62 -23.89 -6.82 18.65
CA ASN A 62 -23.60 -5.70 17.79
C ASN A 62 -22.92 -6.23 16.52
N ASP A 63 -23.19 -5.61 15.37
CA ASP A 63 -22.46 -5.77 14.11
C ASP A 63 -20.97 -5.30 14.20
N GLU A 64 -20.46 -5.16 15.43
CA GLU A 64 -19.20 -4.51 15.78
C GLU A 64 -18.50 -5.19 16.95
N LEU A 65 -17.18 -5.29 16.85
CA LEU A 65 -16.22 -5.60 17.89
C LEU A 65 -15.44 -4.33 18.24
N ILE A 66 -15.47 -3.93 19.52
CA ILE A 66 -14.76 -2.75 20.02
C ILE A 66 -13.75 -3.18 21.09
N LEU A 67 -12.47 -2.92 20.87
CA LEU A 67 -11.43 -3.09 21.89
C LEU A 67 -11.14 -1.74 22.55
N ARG A 68 -11.15 -1.73 23.89
CA ARG A 68 -10.90 -0.55 24.72
C ARG A 68 -9.59 -0.70 25.50
N ASP A 69 -8.94 0.41 25.82
CA ASP A 69 -7.80 0.42 26.74
C ASP A 69 -8.24 0.39 28.22
N SER A 70 -7.27 0.45 29.14
CA SER A 70 -7.51 0.44 30.59
C SER A 70 -8.31 1.63 31.11
N GLU A 71 -8.38 2.72 30.34
CA GLU A 71 -9.19 3.90 30.66
C GLU A 71 -10.59 3.83 30.03
N GLY A 72 -10.90 2.75 29.32
CA GLY A 72 -12.18 2.54 28.63
C GLY A 72 -12.27 3.21 27.26
N ARG A 73 -11.18 3.82 26.76
CA ARG A 73 -11.17 4.50 25.46
C ARG A 73 -11.10 3.48 24.34
N LYS A 74 -11.87 3.70 23.27
CA LYS A 74 -11.85 2.87 22.07
C LYS A 74 -10.46 2.94 21.42
N ARG A 75 -9.87 1.78 21.15
CA ARG A 75 -8.58 1.63 20.44
C ARG A 75 -8.72 0.91 19.11
N VAL A 76 -9.64 -0.04 19.02
CA VAL A 76 -9.94 -0.79 17.81
C VAL A 76 -11.45 -0.88 17.62
N TRP A 77 -11.90 -0.72 16.39
CA TRP A 77 -13.25 -1.05 15.93
C TRP A 77 -13.12 -2.01 14.75
N LEU A 78 -13.92 -3.06 14.72
CA LEU A 78 -14.08 -3.95 13.58
C LEU A 78 -15.58 -4.20 13.42
N GLY A 79 -16.17 -3.88 12.28
CA GLY A 79 -17.61 -4.06 12.15
C GLY A 79 -18.16 -3.79 10.76
N VAL A 80 -19.48 -3.93 10.68
CA VAL A 80 -20.31 -3.58 9.52
C VAL A 80 -21.20 -2.41 9.93
N LEU A 81 -21.11 -1.31 9.19
CA LEU A 81 -21.97 -0.16 9.36
C LEU A 81 -23.37 -0.49 8.85
N GLY A 82 -24.41 0.17 9.37
CA GLY A 82 -25.79 -0.02 8.88
C GLY A 82 -26.00 0.29 7.39
N SER A 83 -25.04 0.98 6.75
CA SER A 83 -24.96 1.20 5.30
C SER A 83 -24.50 -0.03 4.50
N GLY A 84 -24.02 -1.09 5.18
CA GLY A 84 -23.45 -2.29 4.58
C GLY A 84 -21.93 -2.23 4.35
N GLU A 85 -21.31 -1.08 4.57
CA GLU A 85 -19.84 -0.94 4.50
C GLU A 85 -19.22 -1.66 5.69
N CYS A 86 -18.11 -2.37 5.48
CA CYS A 86 -17.39 -3.02 6.57
C CYS A 86 -15.97 -2.48 6.71
N GLY A 87 -15.41 -2.58 7.91
CA GLY A 87 -14.07 -2.04 8.13
C GLY A 87 -13.42 -2.33 9.47
N LEU A 88 -12.20 -1.82 9.59
CA LEU A 88 -11.34 -1.86 10.76
C LEU A 88 -10.80 -0.45 11.02
N GLY A 89 -10.97 0.07 12.23
CA GLY A 89 -10.46 1.38 12.65
C GLY A 89 -9.49 1.26 13.83
N LEU A 90 -8.36 1.95 13.76
CA LEU A 90 -7.40 2.12 14.85
C LEU A 90 -7.46 3.55 15.36
N TYR A 91 -7.63 3.72 16.67
CA TYR A 91 -7.87 5.02 17.31
C TYR A 91 -6.71 5.40 18.24
N ASP A 92 -6.50 6.70 18.42
CA ASP A 92 -5.53 7.28 19.36
C ASP A 92 -6.12 7.45 20.79
N GLU A 93 -5.36 8.10 21.68
CA GLU A 93 -5.80 8.39 23.06
C GLU A 93 -6.91 9.44 23.17
N SER A 94 -7.15 10.20 22.09
CA SER A 94 -8.25 11.15 21.96
C SER A 94 -9.44 10.53 21.21
N GLU A 95 -9.46 9.20 21.07
CA GLU A 95 -10.45 8.43 20.29
C GLU A 95 -10.63 8.92 18.84
N THR A 96 -9.59 9.57 18.29
CA THR A 96 -9.50 9.99 16.90
C THR A 96 -8.92 8.86 16.08
N ALA A 97 -9.58 8.49 14.98
CA ALA A 97 -9.06 7.49 14.05
C ALA A 97 -7.68 7.91 13.52
N ARG A 98 -6.80 6.93 13.32
CA ARG A 98 -5.43 7.09 12.80
C ARG A 98 -5.17 6.26 11.56
N ALA A 99 -5.78 5.09 11.52
CA ALA A 99 -5.79 4.22 10.36
C ALA A 99 -7.17 3.58 10.27
N GLU A 100 -7.74 3.58 9.07
CA GLU A 100 -9.00 2.92 8.81
C GLU A 100 -8.92 2.12 7.52
N PHE A 101 -9.44 0.91 7.55
CA PHE A 101 -9.58 0.02 6.41
C PHE A 101 -11.07 -0.15 6.15
N PHE A 102 -11.51 0.10 4.93
CA PHE A 102 -12.91 0.00 4.56
C PHE A 102 -13.09 -0.76 3.25
N VAL A 103 -14.15 -1.54 3.18
CA VAL A 103 -14.73 -2.06 1.94
C VAL A 103 -16.14 -1.54 1.86
N GLY A 104 -16.45 -0.82 0.80
CA GLY A 104 -17.79 -0.30 0.57
C GLY A 104 -18.65 -1.23 -0.26
N THR A 105 -19.92 -0.88 -0.39
CA THR A 105 -20.95 -1.76 -0.95
C THR A 105 -20.91 -1.86 -2.47
N LYS A 106 -20.11 -1.03 -3.15
CA LYS A 106 -19.98 -1.02 -4.60
C LYS A 106 -18.60 -1.48 -5.09
N GLY A 107 -17.82 -2.10 -4.22
CA GLY A 107 -16.51 -2.67 -4.55
C GLY A 107 -15.33 -1.73 -4.33
N GLU A 108 -15.56 -0.51 -3.83
CA GLU A 108 -14.50 0.35 -3.35
C GLU A 108 -13.81 -0.28 -2.13
N ALA A 109 -12.48 -0.21 -2.10
CA ALA A 109 -11.68 -0.67 -0.98
C ALA A 109 -10.60 0.35 -0.68
N ARG A 110 -10.42 0.72 0.59
CA ARG A 110 -9.47 1.77 0.97
C ARG A 110 -8.80 1.52 2.31
N MET A 111 -7.58 2.03 2.42
CA MET A 111 -6.90 2.32 3.66
C MET A 111 -6.66 3.83 3.74
N LEU A 112 -7.11 4.44 4.83
CA LEU A 112 -6.98 5.88 5.11
C LEU A 112 -6.10 6.07 6.34
N ILE A 113 -5.11 6.96 6.24
CA ILE A 113 -4.31 7.43 7.37
C ILE A 113 -4.68 8.88 7.68
N THR A 114 -4.95 9.17 8.94
CA THR A 114 -5.37 10.47 9.46
C THR A 114 -4.39 10.97 10.52
N ASP A 115 -4.21 12.29 10.60
CA ASP A 115 -3.39 12.92 11.64
C ASP A 115 -4.14 13.14 12.97
N ARG A 116 -3.49 13.84 13.91
CA ARG A 116 -4.06 14.18 15.22
C ARG A 116 -5.32 15.02 15.21
N LEU A 117 -5.53 15.80 14.15
CA LEU A 117 -6.73 16.60 13.99
C LEU A 117 -7.82 15.83 13.23
N GLY A 118 -7.61 14.55 12.92
CA GLY A 118 -8.50 13.76 12.07
C GLY A 118 -8.36 14.09 10.58
N THR A 119 -7.33 14.84 10.18
CA THR A 119 -7.15 15.25 8.78
C THR A 119 -6.55 14.10 7.97
N PRO A 120 -7.15 13.70 6.84
CA PRO A 120 -6.58 12.74 5.90
C PRO A 120 -5.18 13.13 5.43
N ARG A 121 -4.22 12.20 5.55
CA ARG A 121 -2.81 12.38 5.14
C ARG A 121 -2.36 11.43 4.06
N ALA A 122 -2.84 10.20 4.09
CA ALA A 122 -2.54 9.23 3.06
C ALA A 122 -3.76 8.35 2.78
N PHE A 123 -3.88 7.94 1.53
CA PHE A 123 -4.92 7.04 1.05
C PHE A 123 -4.26 6.05 0.10
N ILE A 124 -4.60 4.77 0.24
CA ILE A 124 -4.37 3.75 -0.78
C ILE A 124 -5.65 2.95 -0.96
N GLY A 125 -6.06 2.73 -2.20
CA GLY A 125 -7.30 2.01 -2.43
C GLY A 125 -7.63 1.84 -3.90
N VAL A 126 -8.80 1.27 -4.13
CA VAL A 126 -9.43 1.07 -5.42
C VAL A 126 -10.78 1.78 -5.37
N ALA A 127 -11.06 2.61 -6.38
CA ALA A 127 -12.34 3.31 -6.49
C ALA A 127 -13.44 2.38 -7.04
N GLU A 128 -14.69 2.87 -7.06
CA GLU A 128 -15.86 2.15 -7.60
C GLU A 128 -15.66 1.70 -9.06
N ASP A 129 -14.89 2.46 -9.84
CA ASP A 129 -14.54 2.14 -11.23
C ASP A 129 -13.40 1.11 -11.38
N GLY A 130 -12.87 0.59 -10.26
CA GLY A 130 -11.78 -0.37 -10.23
C GLY A 130 -10.39 0.24 -10.39
N LEU A 131 -10.25 1.56 -10.49
CA LEU A 131 -8.95 2.21 -10.66
C LEU A 131 -8.20 2.29 -9.31
N PRO A 132 -6.96 1.73 -9.22
CA PRO A 132 -6.12 1.88 -8.04
C PRO A 132 -5.54 3.30 -7.93
N LEU A 133 -5.52 3.82 -6.70
CA LEU A 133 -4.97 5.12 -6.37
C LEU A 133 -4.21 5.09 -5.03
N LEU A 134 -3.03 5.69 -5.04
CA LEU A 134 -2.26 6.13 -3.88
C LEU A 134 -2.27 7.66 -3.86
N ARG A 135 -2.53 8.26 -2.70
CA ARG A 135 -2.56 9.72 -2.52
C ARG A 135 -1.92 10.12 -1.20
N PHE A 136 -1.14 11.19 -1.21
CA PHE A 136 -0.73 11.92 -0.01
C PHE A 136 -1.31 13.33 -0.01
N ALA A 137 -1.67 13.84 1.16
CA ALA A 137 -2.32 15.13 1.32
C ALA A 137 -1.62 16.05 2.35
N ASN A 138 -1.71 17.35 2.12
CA ASN A 138 -1.16 18.40 2.98
C ASN A 138 -2.05 18.68 4.22
N GLY A 139 -1.70 19.72 4.98
CA GLY A 139 -2.40 20.17 6.18
C GLY A 139 -3.89 20.50 6.03
N LYS A 140 -4.31 20.75 4.79
CA LYS A 140 -5.68 21.14 4.44
C LYS A 140 -6.43 20.00 3.73
N ALA A 141 -5.94 18.76 3.86
CA ALA A 141 -6.43 17.59 3.13
C ALA A 141 -6.38 17.72 1.59
N GLN A 142 -5.57 18.64 1.06
CA GLN A 142 -5.37 18.77 -0.39
C GLN A 142 -4.27 17.81 -0.83
N ALA A 143 -4.54 17.02 -1.87
CA ALA A 143 -3.54 16.11 -2.42
C ALA A 143 -2.29 16.87 -2.88
N VAL A 144 -1.11 16.31 -2.61
CA VAL A 144 0.20 16.81 -3.03
C VAL A 144 0.98 15.78 -3.84
N LEU A 145 0.65 14.50 -3.66
CA LEU A 145 1.15 13.40 -4.47
C LEU A 145 0.00 12.46 -4.79
N GLU A 146 -0.10 12.02 -6.04
CA GLU A 146 -1.05 11.02 -6.51
C GLU A 146 -0.34 10.03 -7.43
N ALA A 147 -0.57 8.73 -7.25
CA ALA A 147 -0.08 7.69 -8.13
C ALA A 147 -1.17 6.65 -8.39
N GLY A 148 -1.37 6.23 -9.63
CA GLY A 148 -2.46 5.30 -9.95
C GLY A 148 -2.62 5.01 -11.43
N LEU A 149 -3.62 4.19 -11.72
CA LEU A 149 -4.09 3.93 -13.08
C LEU A 149 -5.17 4.97 -13.44
N MET A 150 -5.12 5.46 -14.66
CA MET A 150 -6.10 6.39 -15.20
C MET A 150 -7.11 5.63 -16.07
N ALA A 151 -8.27 6.24 -16.30
CA ALA A 151 -9.33 5.64 -17.14
C ALA A 151 -8.91 5.39 -18.61
N ASP A 152 -7.87 6.07 -19.09
CA ASP A 152 -7.28 5.88 -20.41
C ASP A 152 -6.22 4.76 -20.45
N GLY A 153 -6.14 3.93 -19.40
CA GLY A 153 -5.16 2.86 -19.27
C GLY A 153 -3.75 3.34 -18.91
N SER A 154 -3.50 4.65 -18.85
CA SER A 154 -2.18 5.18 -18.51
C SER A 154 -1.90 5.08 -17.01
N THR A 155 -0.64 4.78 -16.66
CA THR A 155 -0.16 4.86 -15.27
C THR A 155 0.44 6.24 -15.03
N ARG A 156 0.13 6.84 -13.88
CA ARG A 156 0.53 8.21 -13.55
C ARG A 156 1.15 8.30 -12.17
N LEU A 157 2.18 9.13 -12.05
CA LEU A 157 2.68 9.70 -10.80
C LEU A 157 2.68 11.22 -10.94
N ARG A 158 1.93 11.90 -10.08
CA ARG A 158 1.79 13.35 -10.06
C ARG A 158 2.25 13.90 -8.72
N VAL A 159 3.11 14.90 -8.76
CA VAL A 159 3.36 15.82 -7.65
C VAL A 159 2.68 17.14 -8.01
N LYS A 160 1.92 17.72 -7.08
CA LYS A 160 1.26 19.00 -7.31
C LYS A 160 1.42 19.90 -6.09
N ASP A 161 1.58 21.19 -6.35
CA ASP A 161 1.42 22.21 -5.31
C ASP A 161 -0.03 22.74 -5.41
N PRO A 162 -0.87 22.46 -4.39
CA PRO A 162 -2.27 22.89 -4.39
C PRO A 162 -2.43 24.41 -4.11
N GLY A 163 -1.36 25.12 -3.76
CA GLY A 163 -1.36 26.56 -3.52
C GLY A 163 -1.14 27.38 -4.79
N ASP A 164 -0.19 26.98 -5.63
CA ASP A 164 0.14 27.68 -6.88
C ASP A 164 -0.44 27.01 -8.14
N GLY A 165 -0.86 25.74 -8.07
CA GLY A 165 -1.40 25.00 -9.22
C GLY A 165 -0.35 24.30 -10.09
N GLY A 166 0.94 24.49 -9.79
CA GLY A 166 2.04 23.83 -10.46
C GLY A 166 2.02 22.32 -10.24
N SER A 167 2.47 21.58 -11.25
CA SER A 167 2.55 20.11 -11.15
C SER A 167 3.64 19.50 -12.00
N ALA A 168 4.12 18.34 -11.56
CA ALA A 168 5.00 17.45 -12.30
C ALA A 168 4.31 16.10 -12.46
N ASP A 169 4.18 15.65 -13.70
CA ASP A 169 3.44 14.46 -14.09
C ASP A 169 4.36 13.49 -14.84
N LEU A 170 4.72 12.37 -14.21
CA LEU A 170 5.31 11.24 -14.89
C LEU A 170 4.18 10.29 -15.32
N ARG A 171 4.14 9.92 -16.59
CA ARG A 171 3.12 9.05 -17.17
C ARG A 171 3.73 7.97 -18.04
N VAL A 172 3.12 6.80 -18.03
CA VAL A 172 3.31 5.76 -19.04
C VAL A 172 1.94 5.52 -19.68
N LEU A 173 1.83 5.76 -20.99
CA LEU A 173 0.60 5.53 -21.75
C LEU A 173 0.29 4.04 -21.85
N GLU A 174 -0.94 3.68 -22.19
CA GLU A 174 -1.37 2.28 -22.34
C GLU A 174 -0.50 1.51 -23.35
N ASP A 175 -0.03 2.18 -24.40
CA ASP A 175 0.91 1.62 -25.39
C ASP A 175 2.38 1.62 -24.96
N GLY A 176 2.66 1.91 -23.69
CA GLY A 176 3.98 1.86 -23.06
C GLY A 176 4.83 3.11 -23.27
N ARG A 177 4.38 4.12 -24.02
CA ARG A 177 5.16 5.34 -24.24
C ARG A 177 5.30 6.15 -22.93
N PRO A 178 6.53 6.50 -22.51
CA PRO A 178 6.74 7.32 -21.33
C PRO A 178 6.61 8.81 -21.66
N GLY A 179 6.21 9.60 -20.66
CA GLY A 179 6.16 11.05 -20.72
C GLY A 179 6.36 11.70 -19.35
N LEU A 180 6.96 12.89 -19.35
CA LEU A 180 7.07 13.80 -18.24
C LEU A 180 6.51 15.16 -18.67
N GLU A 181 5.56 15.69 -17.92
CA GLU A 181 5.02 17.03 -18.10
C GLU A 181 5.27 17.86 -16.84
N LEU A 182 5.83 19.07 -17.01
CA LEU A 182 5.88 20.08 -15.96
C LEU A 182 4.91 21.19 -16.32
N THR A 183 3.99 21.49 -15.43
CA THR A 183 2.92 22.46 -15.59
C THR A 183 3.15 23.62 -14.63
N GLY A 184 3.07 24.84 -15.15
CA GLY A 184 3.20 26.06 -14.35
C GLY A 184 1.99 26.30 -13.46
N ASP A 185 2.10 27.32 -12.61
CA ASP A 185 1.04 27.84 -11.75
C ASP A 185 -0.20 28.31 -12.54
N ASP A 186 0.00 28.77 -13.77
CA ASP A 186 -1.07 29.13 -14.71
C ASP A 186 -1.80 27.93 -15.34
N GLY A 187 -1.48 26.70 -14.92
CA GLY A 187 -2.07 25.46 -15.42
C GLY A 187 -1.63 25.06 -16.83
N ARG A 188 -0.66 25.76 -17.43
CA ARG A 188 -0.15 25.42 -18.77
C ARG A 188 1.16 24.64 -18.67
N THR A 189 1.28 23.63 -19.53
CA THR A 189 2.53 22.85 -19.67
C THR A 189 3.68 23.76 -20.10
N ARG A 190 4.77 23.74 -19.33
CA ARG A 190 6.03 24.44 -19.58
C ARG A 190 7.12 23.52 -20.12
N VAL A 191 7.13 22.26 -19.70
CA VAL A 191 8.07 21.25 -20.17
C VAL A 191 7.32 19.99 -20.55
N SER A 192 7.65 19.42 -21.71
CA SER A 192 7.21 18.09 -22.11
C SER A 192 8.43 17.29 -22.56
N LEU A 193 8.63 16.12 -21.98
CA LEU A 193 9.65 15.14 -22.38
C LEU A 193 8.93 13.81 -22.61
N GLY A 194 9.14 13.13 -23.73
CA GLY A 194 8.49 11.85 -23.95
C GLY A 194 8.76 11.25 -25.31
N VAL A 195 8.01 10.20 -25.65
CA VAL A 195 8.11 9.48 -26.92
C VAL A 195 6.84 9.67 -27.74
N SER A 196 6.99 10.12 -28.98
CA SER A 196 5.87 10.27 -29.93
C SER A 196 5.29 8.91 -30.35
N SER A 197 4.13 8.91 -31.02
CA SER A 197 3.53 7.67 -31.57
C SER A 197 4.39 7.00 -32.65
N GLN A 198 5.36 7.73 -33.22
CA GLN A 198 6.34 7.20 -34.17
C GLN A 198 7.62 6.69 -33.47
N GLY A 199 7.65 6.63 -32.15
CA GLY A 199 8.82 6.18 -31.37
C GLY A 199 9.94 7.21 -31.26
N VAL A 200 9.76 8.42 -31.79
CA VAL A 200 10.77 9.48 -31.73
C VAL A 200 10.72 10.13 -30.34
N PRO A 201 11.81 10.12 -29.55
CA PRO A 201 11.88 10.87 -28.31
C PRO A 201 11.84 12.38 -28.60
N GLY A 202 11.56 13.19 -27.59
CA GLY A 202 11.67 14.63 -27.74
C GLY A 202 11.48 15.40 -26.45
N LEU A 203 12.08 16.59 -26.43
CA LEU A 203 11.97 17.60 -25.39
C LEU A 203 11.40 18.89 -25.98
N ARG A 204 10.37 19.43 -25.34
CA ARG A 204 9.77 20.73 -25.68
C ARG A 204 9.72 21.63 -24.44
N LEU A 205 10.19 22.87 -24.58
CA LEU A 205 10.05 23.93 -23.60
C LEU A 205 9.12 25.02 -24.15
N LYS A 206 8.17 25.47 -23.34
CA LYS A 206 7.22 26.53 -23.69
C LYS A 206 7.39 27.76 -22.79
N GLY A 207 7.32 28.93 -23.39
CA GLY A 207 7.31 30.21 -22.66
C GLY A 207 5.96 30.48 -21.98
N ASN A 208 5.89 31.59 -21.23
CA ASN A 208 4.66 32.00 -20.53
C ASN A 208 3.49 32.31 -21.47
N ASP A 209 3.77 32.67 -22.72
CA ASP A 209 2.77 32.85 -23.77
C ASP A 209 2.25 31.52 -24.36
N GLY A 210 2.78 30.38 -23.89
CA GLY A 210 2.44 29.04 -24.37
C GLY A 210 3.16 28.63 -25.66
N ARG A 211 3.98 29.50 -26.25
CA ARG A 211 4.73 29.19 -27.47
C ARG A 211 5.95 28.34 -27.15
N THR A 212 6.28 27.41 -28.04
CA THR A 212 7.52 26.66 -27.98
C THR A 212 8.71 27.61 -28.12
N VAL A 213 9.60 27.62 -27.13
CA VAL A 213 10.85 28.37 -27.15
C VAL A 213 12.05 27.46 -27.45
N PHE A 214 11.89 26.15 -27.24
CA PHE A 214 12.89 25.14 -27.57
C PHE A 214 12.22 23.80 -27.87
N GLU A 215 12.69 23.12 -28.90
CA GLU A 215 12.27 21.76 -29.24
C GLU A 215 13.42 20.97 -29.87
N ARG A 216 13.60 19.74 -29.41
CA ARG A 216 14.54 18.76 -29.99
C ARG A 216 13.94 17.36 -29.92
N PRO A 217 14.19 16.50 -30.93
CA PRO A 217 14.05 15.06 -30.77
C PRO A 217 15.08 14.50 -29.77
#